data_AF-A1TZY5-F1
#
_entry.id   AF-A1TZY5-F1
#
_cell.length_a   1.000
_cell.length_b   1.000
_cell.length_c   1.000
_cell.angle_alpha   90.00
_cell.angle_beta   90.00
_cell.angle_gamma   90.00
#
_symmetry.space_group_name_H-M   'P 1'
#
loop_
_entity.id
_entity.type
_entity.pdbx_description
1 polymer ?
#
loop_
_entity_poly.entity_id
_entity_poly.type
_entity_poly.pdbx_seq_one_letter_code
_entity_poly.pdbx_strand_id
1 'polypeptide(L)'
;MKKGNPISVISWQSLDDRLKRFATSLKLDWKLASHQFRRTFANYVVHHKLGDLRYLRDHFKHWSLDMTILYLMNEAQDLELYDEIYAAFDEKRQAIVGHWLEPDTPLSGGMGEHVRQMRSRTEKTRTYKDRREMVQAISELVYLRSTGIAWCTNDTGVDCAGGQCENCEHGCIDDNHKPFWEGLYQQQIELCQIEDLDASGSKTVERTMDRCEKVLADLGVDINRLKEQLADVETI
;
A
#
# COMPACT_ATOMS: atom_id res chain seq x y z
N MET A 1 -30.52 42.97 -14.83
CA MET A 1 -30.54 41.67 -14.12
C MET A 1 -29.43 40.79 -14.67
N LYS A 2 -28.40 40.44 -13.87
CA LYS A 2 -27.38 39.46 -14.28
C LYS A 2 -28.05 38.08 -14.29
N LYS A 3 -28.17 37.45 -15.47
CA LYS A 3 -28.55 36.04 -15.57
C LYS A 3 -27.48 35.22 -14.84
N GLY A 4 -27.82 34.66 -13.68
CA GLY A 4 -26.95 33.70 -13.01
C GLY A 4 -26.79 32.48 -13.92
N ASN A 5 -25.56 31.99 -14.07
CA ASN A 5 -25.31 30.74 -14.80
C ASN A 5 -26.04 29.60 -14.06
N PRO A 6 -27.02 28.93 -14.69
CA PRO A 6 -27.62 27.76 -14.08
C PRO A 6 -26.55 26.66 -14.04
N ILE A 7 -26.20 26.20 -12.83
CA ILE A 7 -25.42 24.98 -12.67
C ILE A 7 -26.37 23.83 -13.03
N SER A 8 -26.31 23.36 -14.27
CA SER A 8 -27.03 22.16 -14.69
C SER A 8 -26.21 20.92 -14.37
N VAL A 9 -26.67 20.14 -13.39
CA VAL A 9 -26.09 18.83 -13.10
C VAL A 9 -26.73 17.81 -14.06
N ILE A 10 -25.91 16.94 -14.66
CA ILE A 10 -26.41 15.86 -15.53
C ILE A 10 -27.24 14.89 -14.66
N SER A 11 -28.47 14.58 -15.07
CA SER A 11 -29.28 13.57 -14.37
C SER A 11 -28.67 12.18 -14.53
N TRP A 12 -28.88 11.29 -13.54
CA TRP A 12 -28.41 9.90 -13.61
C TRP A 12 -28.90 9.20 -14.89
N GLN A 13 -30.16 9.41 -15.28
CA GLN A 13 -30.73 8.88 -16.53
C GLN A 13 -29.98 9.37 -17.78
N SER A 14 -29.63 10.66 -17.80
CA SER A 14 -28.87 11.25 -18.91
C SER A 14 -27.44 10.72 -18.98
N LEU A 15 -26.84 10.42 -17.82
CA LEU A 15 -25.50 9.82 -17.75
C LEU A 15 -25.51 8.36 -18.23
N ASP A 16 -26.51 7.57 -17.79
CA ASP A 16 -26.69 6.18 -18.19
C ASP A 16 -26.94 6.03 -19.71
N ASP A 17 -27.80 6.86 -20.29
CA ASP A 17 -28.02 6.89 -21.74
C ASP A 17 -26.74 7.22 -22.52
N ARG A 18 -25.95 8.20 -22.04
CA ARG A 18 -24.66 8.55 -22.63
C ARG A 18 -23.66 7.40 -22.55
N LEU A 19 -23.60 6.68 -21.42
CA LEU A 19 -22.72 5.51 -21.25
C LEU A 19 -23.10 4.37 -22.20
N LYS A 20 -24.39 4.09 -22.37
CA LYS A 20 -24.89 3.11 -23.34
C LYS A 20 -24.52 3.48 -24.77
N ARG A 21 -24.76 4.74 -25.16
CA ARG A 21 -24.38 5.25 -26.47
C ARG A 21 -22.87 5.17 -26.71
N PHE A 22 -22.07 5.45 -25.68
CA PHE A 22 -20.62 5.31 -25.74
C PHE A 22 -20.18 3.86 -25.98
N ALA A 23 -20.71 2.89 -25.21
CA ALA A 23 -20.45 1.47 -25.41
C ALA A 23 -20.80 1.01 -26.84
N THR A 24 -21.97 1.40 -27.33
CA THR A 24 -22.42 1.09 -28.70
C THR A 24 -21.47 1.68 -29.75
N SER A 25 -21.00 2.92 -29.57
CA SER A 25 -20.06 3.56 -30.51
C SER A 25 -18.73 2.83 -30.63
N LEU A 26 -18.30 2.18 -29.55
CA LEU A 26 -17.09 1.34 -29.49
C LEU A 26 -17.35 -0.12 -29.87
N LYS A 27 -18.60 -0.48 -30.23
CA LYS A 27 -19.03 -1.86 -30.54
C LYS A 27 -18.77 -2.85 -29.39
N LEU A 28 -18.91 -2.38 -28.15
CA LEU A 28 -18.80 -3.22 -26.95
C LEU A 28 -20.18 -3.82 -26.64
N ASP A 29 -20.24 -5.14 -26.39
CA ASP A 29 -21.44 -5.83 -25.89
C ASP A 29 -21.62 -5.69 -24.36
N TRP A 30 -20.92 -4.72 -23.77
CA TRP A 30 -20.91 -4.50 -22.34
C TRP A 30 -21.92 -3.45 -21.92
N LYS A 31 -22.80 -3.79 -20.98
CA LYS A 31 -23.76 -2.85 -20.38
C LYS A 31 -23.06 -1.99 -19.33
N LEU A 32 -22.48 -0.88 -19.77
CA LEU A 32 -21.82 0.08 -18.88
C LEU A 32 -22.83 0.77 -17.96
N ALA A 33 -22.53 0.80 -16.66
CA ALA A 33 -23.29 1.53 -15.65
C ALA A 33 -22.35 2.35 -14.76
N SER A 34 -22.80 3.49 -14.25
CA SER A 34 -21.99 4.38 -13.39
C SER A 34 -21.40 3.66 -12.17
N HIS A 35 -22.12 2.68 -11.60
CA HIS A 35 -21.66 1.87 -10.47
C HIS A 35 -20.41 1.02 -10.79
N GLN A 36 -20.29 0.51 -12.01
CA GLN A 36 -19.14 -0.29 -12.43
C GLN A 36 -17.84 0.53 -12.38
N PHE A 37 -17.89 1.82 -12.70
CA PHE A 37 -16.71 2.70 -12.61
C PHE A 37 -16.29 2.95 -11.16
N ARG A 38 -17.26 3.07 -10.23
CA ARG A 38 -16.98 3.19 -8.79
C ARG A 38 -16.27 1.93 -8.27
N ARG A 39 -16.73 0.76 -8.70
CA ARG A 39 -16.09 -0.54 -8.39
C ARG A 39 -14.69 -0.66 -8.99
N THR A 40 -14.52 -0.31 -10.26
CA THR A 40 -13.21 -0.32 -10.90
C THR A 40 -12.25 0.64 -10.21
N PHE A 41 -12.73 1.81 -9.79
CA PHE A 41 -11.92 2.76 -9.03
C PHE A 41 -11.52 2.20 -7.65
N ALA A 42 -12.44 1.59 -6.91
CA ALA A 42 -12.12 1.00 -5.62
C ALA A 42 -11.12 -0.15 -5.76
N ASN A 43 -11.32 -1.05 -6.72
CA ASN A 43 -10.36 -2.12 -7.04
C ASN A 43 -9.00 -1.54 -7.44
N TYR A 44 -8.98 -0.52 -8.30
CA TYR A 44 -7.75 0.17 -8.67
C TYR A 44 -7.04 0.71 -7.43
N VAL A 45 -7.73 1.42 -6.54
CA VAL A 45 -7.12 1.98 -5.32
C VAL A 45 -6.61 0.89 -4.41
N VAL A 46 -7.37 -0.17 -4.15
CA VAL A 46 -6.93 -1.32 -3.33
C VAL A 46 -5.63 -1.91 -3.88
N HIS A 47 -5.52 -2.05 -5.20
CA HIS A 47 -4.35 -2.64 -5.85
C HIS A 47 -3.20 -1.65 -6.08
N HIS A 48 -3.46 -0.35 -6.08
CA HIS A 48 -2.48 0.69 -6.32
C HIS A 48 -1.38 0.69 -5.24
N LYS A 49 -0.14 1.02 -5.65
CA LYS A 49 1.02 1.04 -4.73
C LYS A 49 0.86 2.01 -3.57
N LEU A 50 0.13 3.11 -3.76
CA LEU A 50 -0.17 4.11 -2.72
C LEU A 50 -1.63 4.03 -2.23
N GLY A 51 -2.30 2.91 -2.54
CA GLY A 51 -3.66 2.65 -2.13
C GLY A 51 -3.81 2.58 -0.61
N ASP A 52 -4.80 3.30 -0.08
CA ASP A 52 -5.15 3.27 1.35
C ASP A 52 -6.68 3.27 1.49
N LEU A 53 -7.22 2.40 2.33
CA LEU A 53 -8.66 2.40 2.63
C LEU A 53 -9.12 3.71 3.26
N ARG A 54 -8.25 4.44 3.98
CA ARG A 54 -8.57 5.78 4.47
C ARG A 54 -8.83 6.74 3.32
N TYR A 55 -8.13 6.57 2.20
CA TYR A 55 -8.43 7.33 0.99
C TYR A 55 -9.78 6.93 0.41
N LEU A 56 -10.12 5.64 0.30
CA LEU A 56 -11.45 5.23 -0.16
C LEU A 56 -12.57 5.70 0.79
N ARG A 57 -12.34 5.63 2.09
CA ARG A 57 -13.20 6.16 3.17
C ARG A 57 -13.46 7.66 2.97
N ASP A 58 -12.41 8.45 2.78
CA ASP A 58 -12.50 9.90 2.62
C ASP A 58 -13.06 10.31 1.25
N HIS A 59 -12.71 9.55 0.20
CA HIS A 59 -13.17 9.75 -1.19
C HIS A 59 -14.66 9.44 -1.33
N PHE A 60 -15.12 8.35 -0.71
CA PHE A 60 -16.53 7.99 -0.70
C PHE A 60 -17.33 8.69 0.43
N LYS A 61 -16.67 9.42 1.34
CA LYS A 61 -17.28 10.18 2.44
C LYS A 61 -18.02 9.33 3.48
N HIS A 62 -17.49 8.15 3.81
CA HIS A 62 -18.10 7.23 4.78
C HIS A 62 -17.12 6.97 5.93
N TRP A 63 -17.37 7.47 7.16
CA TRP A 63 -16.44 7.26 8.28
C TRP A 63 -16.98 6.27 9.31
N SER A 64 -16.34 5.10 9.35
CA SER A 64 -15.78 4.36 10.51
C SER A 64 -15.79 2.86 10.19
N LEU A 65 -14.83 2.10 10.73
CA LEU A 65 -14.80 0.64 10.60
C LEU A 65 -15.98 -0.04 11.35
N ASP A 66 -16.67 0.70 12.21
CA ASP A 66 -17.85 0.28 12.99
C ASP A 66 -19.19 0.55 12.26
N MET A 67 -19.25 0.26 10.96
CA MET A 67 -20.45 0.53 10.15
C MET A 67 -21.65 -0.39 10.45
N THR A 68 -21.50 -1.40 11.30
CA THR A 68 -22.60 -2.33 11.67
C THR A 68 -23.86 -1.60 12.14
N ILE A 69 -23.75 -0.38 12.68
CA ILE A 69 -24.89 0.41 13.19
C ILE A 69 -25.55 1.31 12.12
N LEU A 70 -24.81 1.82 11.14
CA LEU A 70 -25.38 2.65 10.05
C LEU A 70 -26.07 1.80 8.98
N TYR A 71 -25.66 0.54 8.81
CA TYR A 71 -26.26 -0.42 7.88
C TYR A 71 -27.65 -0.91 8.30
N LEU A 72 -27.97 -0.89 9.59
CA LEU A 72 -29.32 -1.21 10.08
C LEU A 72 -30.36 -0.12 9.74
N MET A 73 -29.94 1.04 9.25
CA MET A 73 -30.79 2.23 9.13
C MET A 73 -30.99 2.69 7.67
N ASN A 74 -30.38 2.06 6.67
CA ASN A 74 -30.49 2.52 5.28
C ASN A 74 -30.33 1.40 4.23
N GLU A 75 -31.42 0.70 3.92
CA GLU A 75 -31.49 -0.36 2.87
C GLU A 75 -31.20 0.14 1.44
N ALA A 76 -31.07 1.46 1.25
CA ALA A 76 -30.85 2.08 -0.05
C ALA A 76 -29.36 2.31 -0.42
N GLN A 77 -28.41 1.85 0.41
CA GLN A 77 -26.97 1.92 0.11
C GLN A 77 -26.43 0.55 -0.32
N ASP A 78 -25.66 0.53 -1.42
CA ASP A 78 -25.07 -0.65 -2.10
C ASP A 78 -24.19 -1.50 -1.17
N LEU A 79 -24.82 -2.35 -0.34
CA LEU A 79 -24.16 -3.33 0.54
C LEU A 79 -23.19 -4.23 -0.24
N GLU A 80 -23.59 -4.66 -1.43
CA GLU A 80 -22.82 -5.56 -2.30
C GLU A 80 -21.46 -4.96 -2.72
N LEU A 81 -21.40 -3.65 -2.99
CA LEU A 81 -20.15 -2.98 -3.35
C LEU A 81 -19.16 -2.94 -2.18
N TYR A 82 -19.67 -2.71 -0.95
CA TYR A 82 -18.81 -2.66 0.22
C TYR A 82 -18.23 -4.03 0.52
N ASP A 83 -19.06 -5.07 0.47
CA ASP A 83 -18.61 -6.45 0.66
C ASP A 83 -17.53 -6.83 -0.37
N GLU A 84 -17.68 -6.44 -1.64
CA GLU A 84 -16.66 -6.66 -2.67
C GLU A 84 -15.35 -5.90 -2.39
N ILE A 85 -15.43 -4.63 -1.94
CA ILE A 85 -14.23 -3.81 -1.63
C ILE A 85 -13.52 -4.33 -0.38
N TYR A 86 -14.28 -4.66 0.67
CA TYR A 86 -13.74 -5.24 1.89
C TYR A 86 -13.11 -6.60 1.62
N ALA A 87 -13.77 -7.46 0.83
CA ALA A 87 -13.22 -8.75 0.43
C ALA A 87 -11.89 -8.60 -0.33
N ALA A 88 -11.82 -7.67 -1.30
CA ALA A 88 -10.59 -7.42 -2.05
C ALA A 88 -9.45 -6.89 -1.16
N PHE A 89 -9.77 -6.05 -0.18
CA PHE A 89 -8.77 -5.56 0.77
C PHE A 89 -8.31 -6.67 1.73
N ASP A 90 -9.25 -7.43 2.28
CA ASP A 90 -8.95 -8.53 3.19
C ASP A 90 -8.12 -9.60 2.48
N GLU A 91 -8.42 -9.91 1.22
CA GLU A 91 -7.61 -10.78 0.38
C GLU A 91 -6.19 -10.23 0.23
N LYS A 92 -6.04 -8.93 -0.11
CA LYS A 92 -4.71 -8.30 -0.25
C LYS A 92 -3.96 -8.25 1.08
N ARG A 93 -4.63 -7.95 2.19
CA ARG A 93 -4.05 -7.94 3.53
C ARG A 93 -3.59 -9.33 3.94
N GLN A 94 -4.43 -10.35 3.72
CA GLN A 94 -4.07 -11.75 3.95
C GLN A 94 -2.90 -12.18 3.09
N ALA A 95 -2.82 -11.76 1.83
CA ALA A 95 -1.68 -12.05 0.97
C ALA A 95 -0.37 -11.43 1.52
N ILE A 96 -0.40 -10.16 1.94
CA ILE A 96 0.78 -9.46 2.48
C ILE A 96 1.19 -10.06 3.83
N VAL A 97 0.26 -10.18 4.77
CA VAL A 97 0.54 -10.74 6.10
C VAL A 97 0.93 -12.21 5.98
N GLY A 98 0.30 -12.97 5.08
CA GLY A 98 0.63 -14.36 4.81
C GLY A 98 1.99 -14.57 4.15
N HIS A 99 2.50 -13.57 3.42
CA HIS A 99 3.87 -13.52 2.88
C HIS A 99 4.91 -13.12 3.92
N TRP A 100 4.58 -12.17 4.81
CA TRP A 100 5.16 -12.16 6.16
C TRP A 100 4.78 -13.50 6.82
N LEU A 101 4.98 -13.89 8.07
CA LEU A 101 4.66 -15.28 8.52
C LEU A 101 5.35 -16.49 7.80
N GLU A 102 5.64 -16.49 6.49
CA GLU A 102 6.50 -17.48 5.86
C GLU A 102 7.88 -17.44 6.53
N PRO A 103 8.46 -18.58 6.93
CA PRO A 103 9.68 -18.62 7.75
C PRO A 103 10.82 -17.82 7.13
N ASP A 104 11.04 -17.98 5.84
CA ASP A 104 12.21 -17.48 5.12
C ASP A 104 12.02 -16.10 4.48
N THR A 105 10.81 -15.53 4.55
CA THR A 105 10.57 -14.18 3.99
C THR A 105 11.40 -13.16 4.76
N PRO A 106 12.35 -12.48 4.10
CA PRO A 106 13.16 -11.48 4.77
C PRO A 106 12.33 -10.22 4.97
N LEU A 107 12.53 -9.55 6.11
CA LEU A 107 11.77 -8.37 6.50
C LEU A 107 12.75 -7.29 6.99
N SER A 108 12.34 -6.03 7.02
CA SER A 108 13.03 -4.95 7.74
C SER A 108 12.00 -4.05 8.42
N GLY A 109 12.47 -3.06 9.19
CA GLY A 109 11.63 -2.21 10.03
C GLY A 109 11.22 -2.86 11.36
N GLY A 110 10.66 -2.06 12.27
CA GLY A 110 10.33 -2.51 13.62
C GLY A 110 9.27 -3.62 13.64
N MET A 111 8.23 -3.50 12.82
CA MET A 111 7.20 -4.53 12.70
C MET A 111 7.77 -5.79 12.04
N GLY A 112 8.69 -5.64 11.07
CA GLY A 112 9.39 -6.77 10.47
C GLY A 112 10.17 -7.59 11.49
N GLU A 113 10.86 -6.92 12.41
CA GLU A 113 11.54 -7.55 13.55
C GLU A 113 10.56 -8.25 14.50
N HIS A 114 9.44 -7.61 14.85
CA HIS A 114 8.40 -8.25 15.66
C HIS A 114 7.84 -9.53 15.01
N VAL A 115 7.62 -9.51 13.70
CA VAL A 115 7.17 -10.70 12.96
C VAL A 115 8.24 -11.80 12.99
N ARG A 116 9.52 -11.47 12.77
CA ARG A 116 10.61 -12.46 12.87
C ARG A 116 10.69 -13.10 14.25
N GLN A 117 10.59 -12.29 15.31
CA GLN A 117 10.60 -12.79 16.68
C GLN A 117 9.39 -13.68 16.95
N MET A 118 8.22 -13.31 16.43
CA MET A 118 7.02 -14.13 16.56
C MET A 118 7.19 -15.49 15.85
N ARG A 119 7.78 -15.52 14.63
CA ARG A 119 8.09 -16.76 13.90
C ARG A 119 9.05 -17.68 14.66
N SER A 120 9.99 -17.12 15.42
CA SER A 120 11.02 -17.88 16.14
C SER A 120 10.64 -18.31 17.56
N ARG A 121 9.47 -17.89 18.06
CA ARG A 121 8.99 -18.29 19.39
C ARG A 121 8.73 -19.79 19.47
N THR A 122 9.28 -20.41 20.50
CA THR A 122 9.12 -21.84 20.82
C THR A 122 8.02 -22.12 21.85
N GLU A 123 7.40 -21.08 22.42
CA GLU A 123 6.28 -21.21 23.37
C GLU A 123 5.01 -21.74 22.71
N LYS A 124 4.12 -22.35 23.51
CA LYS A 124 2.87 -22.98 23.05
C LYS A 124 2.06 -22.01 22.18
N THR A 125 2.10 -22.27 20.88
CA THR A 125 1.48 -21.48 19.84
C THR A 125 -0.04 -21.59 19.94
N ARG A 126 -0.73 -20.50 19.62
CA ARG A 126 -2.16 -20.54 19.28
C ARG A 126 -2.31 -21.51 18.11
N THR A 127 -3.11 -22.55 18.27
CA THR A 127 -3.31 -23.57 17.22
C THR A 127 -4.45 -23.16 16.31
N TYR A 128 -4.24 -23.31 15.00
CA TYR A 128 -5.24 -23.09 13.97
C TYR A 128 -5.48 -24.41 13.23
N LYS A 129 -6.64 -24.56 12.59
CA LYS A 129 -6.98 -25.75 11.80
C LYS A 129 -6.02 -25.93 10.63
N ASP A 130 -5.73 -24.83 9.93
CA ASP A 130 -4.85 -24.81 8.77
C ASP A 130 -4.17 -23.44 8.62
N ARG A 131 -3.21 -23.35 7.67
CA ARG A 131 -2.48 -22.10 7.39
C ARG A 131 -3.41 -20.96 6.97
N ARG A 132 -4.50 -21.26 6.25
CA ARG A 132 -5.43 -20.23 5.77
C ARG A 132 -6.14 -19.56 6.93
N GLU A 133 -6.67 -20.36 7.86
CA GLU A 133 -7.33 -19.84 9.07
C GLU A 133 -6.34 -19.05 9.94
N MET A 134 -5.09 -19.51 10.07
CA MET A 134 -4.04 -18.77 10.77
C MET A 134 -3.79 -17.40 10.15
N VAL A 135 -3.57 -17.34 8.83
CA VAL A 135 -3.29 -16.08 8.12
C VAL A 135 -4.48 -15.13 8.25
N GLN A 136 -5.70 -15.63 8.06
CA GLN A 136 -6.91 -14.84 8.24
C GLN A 136 -6.97 -14.24 9.65
N ALA A 137 -6.89 -15.08 10.69
CA ALA A 137 -7.02 -14.65 12.08
C ALA A 137 -5.91 -13.68 12.52
N ILE A 138 -4.68 -13.83 12.00
CA ILE A 138 -3.59 -12.87 12.28
C ILE A 138 -3.82 -11.57 11.51
N SER A 139 -4.21 -11.65 10.23
CA SER A 139 -4.42 -10.47 9.39
C SER A 139 -5.52 -9.54 9.92
N GLU A 140 -6.56 -10.10 10.54
CA GLU A 140 -7.66 -9.33 11.16
C GLU A 140 -7.17 -8.47 12.35
N LEU A 141 -6.06 -8.84 12.98
CA LEU A 141 -5.46 -8.10 14.09
C LEU A 141 -4.49 -6.99 13.63
N VAL A 142 -4.17 -6.94 12.34
CA VAL A 142 -3.18 -6.03 11.78
C VAL A 142 -3.87 -5.00 10.89
N TYR A 143 -3.83 -3.74 11.31
CA TYR A 143 -4.11 -2.64 10.38
C TYR A 143 -2.98 -2.61 9.34
N LEU A 144 -3.30 -2.37 8.07
CA LEU A 144 -2.30 -2.39 7.00
C LEU A 144 -2.51 -1.25 6.00
N ARG A 145 -1.43 -0.51 5.76
CA ARG A 145 -1.38 0.60 4.80
C ARG A 145 -0.07 0.58 4.03
N SER A 146 -0.09 0.87 2.73
CA SER A 146 1.14 1.17 1.99
C SER A 146 1.64 2.59 2.22
N THR A 147 2.94 2.76 2.44
CA THR A 147 3.62 4.08 2.42
C THR A 147 4.38 4.33 1.12
N GLY A 148 4.33 3.38 0.18
CA GLY A 148 5.14 3.37 -1.05
C GLY A 148 6.56 2.84 -0.87
N ILE A 149 7.13 2.95 0.34
CA ILE A 149 8.49 2.47 0.67
C ILE A 149 8.48 1.32 1.69
N ALA A 150 7.32 1.08 2.31
CA ALA A 150 7.07 0.05 3.30
C ALA A 150 5.56 -0.19 3.47
N TRP A 151 5.23 -1.19 4.27
CA TRP A 151 3.92 -1.36 4.89
C TRP A 151 3.90 -0.75 6.29
N CYS A 152 2.78 -0.12 6.66
CA CYS A 152 2.59 0.53 7.94
C CYS A 152 1.40 -0.09 8.66
N THR A 153 1.61 -0.48 9.92
CA THR A 153 0.59 -1.10 10.76
C THR A 153 0.00 -0.19 11.83
N ASN A 154 0.29 1.11 11.76
CA ASN A 154 -0.25 2.08 12.71
C ASN A 154 -1.73 2.36 12.40
N ASP A 155 -2.61 2.08 13.35
CA ASP A 155 -4.05 2.27 13.28
C ASP A 155 -4.53 3.62 13.87
N THR A 156 -3.69 4.28 14.67
CA THR A 156 -4.05 5.49 15.44
C THR A 156 -4.21 6.76 14.60
N GLY A 157 -3.86 6.73 13.31
CA GLY A 157 -4.03 7.87 12.41
C GLY A 157 -3.16 9.10 12.73
N VAL A 158 -2.25 9.01 13.71
CA VAL A 158 -1.31 10.09 14.04
C VAL A 158 -0.34 10.34 12.88
N ASP A 159 0.03 11.62 12.68
CA ASP A 159 0.84 12.22 11.62
C ASP A 159 2.16 11.47 11.33
N CYS A 160 2.05 10.33 10.66
CA CYS A 160 3.18 9.68 10.02
C CYS A 160 3.52 10.51 8.78
N ALA A 161 4.55 11.35 8.89
CA ALA A 161 5.13 12.11 7.77
C ALA A 161 5.70 11.19 6.65
N GLY A 162 5.80 9.90 6.91
CA GLY A 162 6.40 8.92 6.01
C GLY A 162 7.91 9.05 5.95
N GLY A 163 8.54 8.22 5.12
CA GLY A 163 9.95 8.41 4.74
C GLY A 163 10.99 7.79 5.66
N GLN A 164 10.69 7.36 6.89
CA GLN A 164 11.65 6.72 7.83
C GLN A 164 11.14 5.37 8.36
N CYS A 165 10.62 4.53 7.46
CA CYS A 165 9.96 3.29 7.83
C CYS A 165 10.93 2.22 8.37
N GLU A 166 12.22 2.29 8.04
CA GLU A 166 13.26 1.34 8.46
C GLU A 166 13.57 1.37 9.97
N ASN A 167 13.19 2.46 10.65
CA ASN A 167 13.37 2.65 12.09
C ASN A 167 12.03 2.87 12.82
N CYS A 168 10.91 2.72 12.12
CA CYS A 168 9.58 2.87 12.70
C CYS A 168 9.10 1.54 13.32
N GLU A 169 8.57 1.59 14.54
CA GLU A 169 7.98 0.43 15.24
C GLU A 169 6.86 -0.23 14.42
N HIS A 170 6.07 0.56 13.70
CA HIS A 170 4.96 0.08 12.88
C HIS A 170 5.33 -0.18 11.41
N GLY A 171 6.60 -0.01 11.05
CA GLY A 171 7.09 -0.21 9.68
C GLY A 171 7.49 -1.66 9.43
N CYS A 172 6.94 -2.26 8.37
CA CYS A 172 7.36 -3.56 7.86
C CYS A 172 7.75 -3.42 6.39
N ILE A 173 8.99 -3.74 6.07
CA ILE A 173 9.51 -3.71 4.70
C ILE A 173 9.76 -5.17 4.31
N ASP A 174 9.08 -5.68 3.30
CA ASP A 174 9.32 -7.00 2.74
C ASP A 174 10.17 -6.90 1.45
N ASP A 175 10.58 -8.05 0.94
CA ASP A 175 11.31 -8.21 -0.33
C ASP A 175 10.61 -7.57 -1.55
N ASN A 176 9.28 -7.41 -1.54
CA ASN A 176 8.55 -6.69 -2.59
C ASN A 176 8.98 -5.21 -2.73
N HIS A 177 9.55 -4.63 -1.67
CA HIS A 177 10.10 -3.28 -1.67
C HIS A 177 11.58 -3.20 -2.07
N LYS A 178 12.27 -4.34 -2.21
CA LYS A 178 13.69 -4.39 -2.54
C LYS A 178 14.07 -3.55 -3.77
N PRO A 179 13.35 -3.59 -4.92
CA PRO A 179 13.70 -2.78 -6.08
C PRO A 179 13.63 -1.27 -5.82
N PHE A 180 12.75 -0.82 -4.93
CA PHE A 180 12.69 0.59 -4.53
C PHE A 180 13.94 1.00 -3.76
N TRP A 181 14.36 0.19 -2.78
CA TRP A 181 15.51 0.47 -1.95
C TRP A 181 16.85 0.36 -2.71
N GLU A 182 16.96 -0.58 -3.65
CA GLU A 182 18.10 -0.66 -4.58
C GLU A 182 18.17 0.60 -5.46
N GLY A 183 17.03 1.01 -6.04
CA GLY A 183 16.97 2.23 -6.84
C GLY A 183 17.29 3.50 -6.03
N LEU A 184 16.84 3.59 -4.78
CA LEU A 184 17.17 4.70 -3.89
C LEU A 184 18.66 4.74 -3.57
N TYR A 185 19.27 3.58 -3.30
CA TYR A 185 20.71 3.47 -3.07
C TYR A 185 21.52 3.90 -4.29
N GLN A 186 21.12 3.45 -5.49
CA GLN A 186 21.76 3.85 -6.74
C GLN A 186 21.73 5.36 -6.95
N GLN A 187 20.58 5.98 -6.70
CA GLN A 187 20.45 7.44 -6.78
C GLN A 187 21.36 8.17 -5.79
N GLN A 188 21.61 7.60 -4.60
CA GLN A 188 22.55 8.21 -3.64
C GLN A 188 24.00 8.16 -4.13
N ILE A 189 24.39 7.07 -4.81
CA ILE A 189 25.73 6.95 -5.41
C ILE A 189 25.90 8.00 -6.52
N GLU A 190 24.91 8.16 -7.39
CA GLU A 190 24.92 9.21 -8.42
C GLU A 190 25.06 10.62 -7.79
N LEU A 191 24.41 10.88 -6.65
CA LEU A 191 24.54 12.15 -5.94
C LEU A 191 25.94 12.37 -5.34
N CYS A 192 26.62 11.31 -4.89
CA CYS A 192 28.00 11.40 -4.38
C CYS A 192 29.01 11.86 -5.45
N GLN A 193 28.68 11.68 -6.74
CA GLN A 193 29.55 12.04 -7.86
C GLN A 193 29.42 13.52 -8.28
N ILE A 194 28.44 14.25 -7.73
CA ILE A 194 28.20 15.66 -8.09
C ILE A 194 29.20 16.56 -7.36
N GLU A 195 29.91 17.41 -8.13
CA GLU A 195 30.94 18.32 -7.59
C GLU A 195 30.40 19.45 -6.71
N ASP A 196 29.15 19.89 -6.93
CA ASP A 196 28.50 21.01 -6.21
C ASP A 196 27.71 20.55 -4.97
N LEU A 197 28.05 19.39 -4.41
CA LEU A 197 27.42 18.89 -3.20
C LEU A 197 28.07 19.53 -1.96
N ASP A 198 27.30 20.36 -1.24
CA ASP A 198 27.78 20.93 0.01
C ASP A 198 27.87 19.89 1.14
N ALA A 199 28.52 20.25 2.25
CA ALA A 199 28.72 19.34 3.38
C ALA A 199 27.40 18.84 4.02
N SER A 200 26.29 19.58 3.84
CA SER A 200 24.97 19.16 4.32
C SER A 200 24.34 18.12 3.40
N GLY A 201 24.50 18.31 2.08
CA GLY A 201 24.15 17.39 1.03
C GLY A 201 24.88 16.06 1.21
N SER A 202 26.21 16.08 1.34
CA SER A 202 27.01 14.87 1.55
C SER A 202 26.54 14.05 2.75
N LYS A 203 26.31 14.71 3.90
CA LYS A 203 25.76 14.03 5.10
C LYS A 203 24.37 13.45 4.89
N THR A 204 23.54 14.10 4.07
CA THR A 204 22.19 13.60 3.77
C THR A 204 22.25 12.37 2.89
N VAL A 205 23.16 12.36 1.91
CA VAL A 205 23.41 11.22 1.04
C VAL A 205 23.96 10.05 1.84
N GLU A 206 25.03 10.26 2.64
CA GLU A 206 25.62 9.25 3.53
C GLU A 206 24.55 8.60 4.44
N ARG A 207 23.76 9.43 5.14
CA ARG A 207 22.69 8.92 6.00
C ARG A 207 21.63 8.13 5.21
N THR A 208 21.34 8.52 3.98
CA THR A 208 20.38 7.80 3.14
C THR A 208 20.95 6.49 2.64
N MET A 209 22.24 6.45 2.31
CA MET A 209 22.96 5.21 1.99
C MET A 209 22.94 4.24 3.17
N ASP A 210 23.28 4.68 4.39
CA ASP A 210 23.23 3.84 5.59
C ASP A 210 21.86 3.20 5.82
N ARG A 211 20.79 3.99 5.59
CA ARG A 211 19.41 3.52 5.70
C ARG A 211 19.10 2.44 4.65
N CYS A 212 19.52 2.66 3.41
CA CYS A 212 19.34 1.67 2.34
C CYS A 212 20.13 0.40 2.62
N GLU A 213 21.40 0.52 3.03
CA GLU A 213 22.26 -0.63 3.34
C GLU A 213 21.67 -1.48 4.46
N LYS A 214 21.16 -0.85 5.53
CA LYS A 214 20.44 -1.56 6.59
C LYS A 214 19.25 -2.36 6.04
N VAL A 215 18.37 -1.70 5.30
CA VAL A 215 17.16 -2.35 4.76
C VAL A 215 17.53 -3.47 3.79
N LEU A 216 18.45 -3.21 2.86
CA LEU A 216 18.87 -4.19 1.86
C LEU A 216 19.57 -5.39 2.50
N ALA A 217 20.40 -5.18 3.53
CA ALA A 217 21.02 -6.27 4.29
C ALA A 217 19.97 -7.12 5.02
N ASP A 218 19.01 -6.49 5.69
CA ASP A 218 17.86 -7.16 6.33
C ASP A 218 17.03 -7.96 5.31
N LEU A 219 16.93 -7.47 4.06
CA LEU A 219 16.28 -8.12 2.93
C LEU A 219 17.15 -9.19 2.24
N GLY A 220 18.32 -9.53 2.80
CA GLY A 220 19.21 -10.58 2.31
C GLY A 220 20.08 -10.18 1.12
N VAL A 221 20.26 -8.88 0.86
CA VAL A 221 21.17 -8.38 -0.17
C VAL A 221 22.59 -8.35 0.36
N ASP A 222 23.52 -8.88 -0.43
CA ASP A 222 24.96 -8.71 -0.18
C ASP A 222 25.40 -7.30 -0.56
N ILE A 223 25.51 -6.44 0.45
CA ILE A 223 25.89 -5.02 0.27
C ILE A 223 27.30 -4.88 -0.31
N ASN A 224 28.23 -5.78 0.03
CA ASN A 224 29.60 -5.68 -0.49
C ASN A 224 29.60 -5.94 -2.00
N ARG A 225 28.90 -6.99 -2.43
CA ARG A 225 28.71 -7.29 -3.85
C ARG A 225 27.96 -6.17 -4.57
N LEU A 226 26.96 -5.56 -3.94
CA LEU A 226 26.26 -4.42 -4.51
C LEU A 226 27.22 -3.23 -4.74
N LYS A 227 28.08 -2.92 -3.77
CA LYS A 227 29.10 -1.86 -3.90
C LYS A 227 30.10 -2.15 -5.02
N GLU A 228 30.56 -3.39 -5.14
CA GLU A 228 31.46 -3.82 -6.22
C GLU A 228 30.85 -3.61 -7.61
N GLN A 229 29.60 -4.03 -7.81
CA GLN A 229 28.89 -3.88 -9.09
C GLN A 229 28.71 -2.43 -9.51
N LEU A 230 28.62 -1.51 -8.54
CA LEU A 230 28.39 -0.09 -8.80
C LEU A 230 29.70 0.66 -9.07
N ALA A 231 30.81 0.25 -8.45
CA ALA A 231 32.15 0.74 -8.79
C ALA A 231 32.55 0.37 -10.23
N ASP A 232 32.16 -0.82 -10.72
CA ASP A 232 32.44 -1.23 -12.10
C ASP A 232 31.72 -0.35 -13.15
N VAL A 233 30.55 0.19 -12.81
CA VAL A 233 29.79 1.11 -13.69
C VAL A 233 30.45 2.50 -13.77
N GLU A 234 31.21 2.91 -12.75
CA GLU A 234 31.99 4.17 -12.76
C GLU A 234 33.24 4.11 -13.67
N THR A 235 33.58 2.93 -14.21
CA THR A 235 34.83 2.70 -14.96
C THR A 235 34.65 2.67 -16.49
N ILE A 236 33.43 2.92 -17.00
CA ILE A 236 33.09 2.96 -18.44
C ILE A 236 32.70 4.39 -18.83
#